data_AF-A0A8H7G1H2-F1
#
_entry.id   AF-A0A8H7G1H2-F1
#
_cell.length_a   1.000
_cell.length_b   1.000
_cell.length_c   1.000
_cell.angle_alpha   90.00
_cell.angle_beta   90.00
_cell.angle_gamma   90.00
#
_symmetry.space_group_name_H-M   'P 1'
#
loop_
_entity.id
_entity.type
_entity.pdbx_description
1 polymer ?
#
loop_
_entity_poly.entity_id
_entity_poly.type
_entity_poly.pdbx_seq_one_letter_code
_entity_poly.pdbx_strand_id
1 'polypeptide(L)'
;MSLEGLFYDWVKPEELEEAHKIELTGEQTPAAISNPLYITELSQDFHRTKQQASMHSSNAPITSRSHNQLSHVHRLRQSQAPNLFLGAYAPARTLIGYVCATLSPAASLTHDSMAHHVPGAPSVCIHSVCVASQYRRKRVGVQLLREYVARLASVAAYERVLLITHANLRDFYEAAGFEWVGPSAVVHGALPWYEMRRELGQAPDAPEPAMPPGLWDALNRPAGNRRTPSLFSSLDLKDLCAEGSNKYDILCPREKCASIILKAGVAKLVERGSIQANSHKI
;
A
#
# COMPACT_ATOMS: atom_id res chain seq x y z
N MET A 1 -24.12 -4.64 -34.86
CA MET A 1 -24.15 -5.54 -33.69
C MET A 1 -23.21 -6.70 -33.94
N SER A 2 -21.96 -6.62 -33.50
CA SER A 2 -21.05 -7.75 -33.26
C SER A 2 -19.74 -7.19 -32.70
N LEU A 3 -19.63 -7.17 -31.36
CA LEU A 3 -18.37 -6.94 -30.65
C LEU A 3 -17.69 -8.30 -30.52
N GLU A 4 -16.98 -8.74 -31.56
CA GLU A 4 -16.21 -9.97 -31.51
C GLU A 4 -14.74 -9.71 -31.19
N GLY A 5 -14.27 -10.39 -30.14
CA GLY A 5 -12.97 -11.06 -30.19
C GLY A 5 -11.77 -10.23 -29.79
N LEU A 6 -11.67 -9.85 -28.52
CA LEU A 6 -10.40 -9.49 -27.89
C LEU A 6 -10.41 -10.04 -26.48
N PHE A 7 -9.41 -10.85 -26.10
CA PHE A 7 -8.74 -10.79 -24.78
C PHE A 7 -7.70 -11.92 -24.58
N TYR A 8 -6.45 -11.46 -24.59
CA TYR A 8 -5.25 -11.85 -23.82
C TYR A 8 -4.73 -13.28 -23.82
N ASP A 9 -3.92 -13.52 -24.84
CA ASP A 9 -2.74 -14.37 -24.77
C ASP A 9 -1.75 -13.80 -23.74
N TRP A 10 -1.17 -14.69 -22.96
CA TRP A 10 -0.10 -14.47 -22.00
C TRP A 10 1.00 -13.59 -22.63
N VAL A 11 1.36 -12.47 -21.97
CA VAL A 11 2.48 -11.61 -22.45
C VAL A 11 3.68 -12.50 -22.69
N LYS A 12 4.07 -12.64 -23.96
CA LYS A 12 5.15 -13.55 -24.38
C LYS A 12 6.43 -13.16 -23.64
N PRO A 13 7.28 -14.14 -23.24
CA PRO A 13 8.56 -13.88 -22.57
C PRO A 13 9.46 -12.87 -23.30
N GLU A 14 9.30 -12.77 -24.62
CA GLU A 14 9.97 -11.87 -25.55
C GLU A 14 9.81 -10.39 -25.18
N GLU A 15 8.64 -9.97 -24.64
CA GLU A 15 8.37 -8.58 -24.28
C GLU A 15 9.12 -8.11 -23.01
N LEU A 16 9.67 -9.03 -22.21
CA LEU A 16 10.49 -8.74 -21.03
C LEU A 16 11.98 -8.69 -21.36
N GLU A 17 12.45 -9.43 -22.38
CA GLU A 17 13.83 -9.31 -22.87
C GLU A 17 14.11 -7.95 -23.52
N GLU A 18 13.10 -7.32 -24.11
CA GLU A 18 13.25 -6.01 -24.73
C GLU A 18 13.34 -4.87 -23.68
N ALA A 19 12.74 -5.07 -22.50
CA ALA A 19 12.84 -4.12 -21.38
C ALA A 19 14.24 -4.06 -20.74
N HIS A 20 15.09 -5.06 -20.98
CA HIS A 20 16.47 -5.11 -20.48
C HIS A 20 17.42 -4.10 -21.15
N LYS A 21 17.01 -3.44 -22.24
CA LYS A 21 17.86 -2.52 -23.03
C LYS A 21 17.67 -1.04 -22.66
N ILE A 22 17.05 -0.75 -21.52
CA ILE A 22 16.62 0.59 -21.14
C ILE A 22 17.50 1.09 -19.98
N GLU A 23 18.50 1.92 -20.28
CA GLU A 23 19.19 2.75 -19.28
C GLU A 23 18.32 3.97 -18.94
N LEU A 24 17.85 4.06 -17.70
CA LEU A 24 17.24 5.26 -17.15
C LEU A 24 18.31 6.03 -16.38
N THR A 25 18.79 7.13 -16.96
CA THR A 25 19.69 8.09 -16.31
C THR A 25 18.92 8.82 -15.20
N GLY A 26 19.20 8.48 -13.95
CA GLY A 26 18.74 9.20 -12.76
C GLY A 26 19.70 8.99 -11.61
N GLU A 27 20.23 10.08 -11.07
CA GLU A 27 21.33 10.15 -10.08
C GLU A 27 21.10 9.33 -8.79
N GLN A 28 22.22 8.84 -8.26
CA GLN A 28 22.35 7.95 -7.12
C GLN A 28 22.18 8.65 -5.76
N THR A 29 21.74 7.89 -4.76
CA THR A 29 22.43 7.82 -3.45
C THR A 29 22.34 6.39 -2.89
N PRO A 30 23.41 5.83 -2.28
CA PRO A 30 23.43 4.45 -1.83
C PRO A 30 23.18 4.35 -0.31
N ALA A 31 22.29 3.45 0.10
CA ALA A 31 22.34 2.86 1.43
C ALA A 31 22.02 1.37 1.33
N ALA A 32 22.96 0.57 1.82
CA ALA A 32 22.98 -0.87 1.74
C ALA A 32 21.81 -1.52 2.48
N ILE A 33 21.08 -2.39 1.78
CA ILE A 33 20.23 -3.43 2.38
C ILE A 33 20.51 -4.72 1.61
N SER A 34 20.72 -5.80 2.36
CA SER A 34 21.14 -7.13 1.89
C SER A 34 20.08 -7.89 1.08
N ASN A 35 19.33 -7.20 0.23
CA ASN A 35 18.39 -7.79 -0.71
C ASN A 35 18.45 -7.00 -2.03
N PRO A 36 18.92 -7.58 -3.15
CA PRO A 36 19.17 -6.85 -4.40
C PRO A 36 17.90 -6.44 -5.16
N LEU A 37 16.71 -6.61 -4.57
CA LEU A 37 15.43 -6.39 -5.21
C LEU A 37 14.70 -5.23 -4.55
N TYR A 38 14.37 -4.21 -5.36
CA TYR A 38 13.57 -3.06 -4.97
C TYR A 38 12.13 -3.27 -5.46
N ILE A 39 11.13 -2.94 -4.63
CA ILE A 39 9.73 -3.03 -5.02
C ILE A 39 9.10 -1.65 -4.93
N THR A 40 8.66 -1.11 -6.06
CA THR A 40 8.12 0.25 -6.17
C THR A 40 6.88 0.27 -7.06
N GLU A 41 6.05 1.30 -6.91
CA GLU A 41 4.96 1.55 -7.85
C GLU A 41 5.53 1.86 -9.24
N LEU A 42 4.82 1.41 -10.28
CA LEU A 42 5.17 1.70 -11.66
C LEU A 42 4.80 3.15 -11.98
N SER A 43 5.78 4.06 -12.06
CA SER A 43 5.54 5.41 -12.57
C SER A 43 5.14 5.36 -14.05
N GLN A 44 4.46 6.41 -14.51
CA GLN A 44 4.07 6.58 -15.92
C GLN A 44 5.27 6.58 -16.89
N ASP A 45 6.51 6.67 -16.38
CA ASP A 45 7.75 6.75 -17.16
C ASP A 45 8.15 5.43 -17.84
N PHE A 46 7.64 4.28 -17.37
CA PHE A 46 7.88 2.97 -17.99
C PHE A 46 7.52 2.94 -19.48
N HIS A 47 6.60 3.81 -19.92
CA HIS A 47 6.12 3.84 -21.29
C HIS A 47 6.87 4.79 -22.22
N ARG A 48 7.63 5.77 -21.69
CA ARG A 48 8.42 6.69 -22.53
C ARG A 48 9.50 5.93 -23.30
N THR A 49 10.08 4.92 -22.66
CA THR A 49 11.16 4.15 -23.25
C THR A 49 10.70 3.09 -24.25
N LYS A 50 9.47 2.57 -24.14
CA LYS A 50 8.86 1.74 -25.20
C LYS A 50 8.59 2.53 -26.48
N GLN A 51 8.21 3.81 -26.39
CA GLN A 51 7.99 4.66 -27.57
C GLN A 51 9.30 5.03 -28.28
N GLN A 52 10.38 5.32 -27.54
CA GLN A 52 11.69 5.64 -28.14
C GLN A 52 12.35 4.45 -28.85
N ALA A 53 12.18 3.23 -28.33
CA ALA A 53 12.67 2.00 -28.99
C ALA A 53 11.95 1.73 -30.33
N SER A 54 10.67 2.09 -30.45
CA SER A 54 9.89 1.95 -31.69
C SER A 54 10.26 2.96 -32.79
N MET A 55 11.02 4.02 -32.49
CA MET A 55 11.40 5.05 -33.46
C MET A 55 12.77 4.81 -34.14
N HIS A 56 13.56 3.83 -33.70
CA HIS A 56 14.94 3.60 -34.19
C HIS A 56 15.19 2.31 -34.99
N SER A 57 14.16 1.63 -35.50
CA SER A 57 14.35 0.49 -36.42
C SER A 57 13.82 0.82 -37.82
N SER A 58 14.72 1.26 -38.70
CA SER A 58 14.48 1.39 -40.13
C SER A 58 14.83 0.08 -40.86
N ASN A 59 13.93 -0.31 -41.77
CA ASN A 59 14.04 -1.29 -42.85
C ASN A 59 14.07 -2.80 -42.53
N ALA A 60 12.87 -3.42 -42.46
CA ALA A 60 12.55 -4.68 -43.14
C ALA A 60 11.02 -4.85 -43.27
N PRO A 61 10.47 -5.32 -44.41
CA PRO A 61 9.02 -5.42 -44.60
C PRO A 61 8.53 -6.78 -44.09
N ILE A 62 7.95 -6.80 -42.88
CA ILE A 62 7.18 -7.95 -42.39
C ILE A 62 5.82 -7.42 -41.93
N THR A 63 4.78 -7.99 -42.52
CA THR A 63 3.36 -7.71 -42.28
C THR A 63 3.01 -7.85 -40.80
N SER A 64 3.02 -6.74 -40.05
CA SER A 64 2.78 -6.72 -38.61
C SER A 64 1.52 -5.92 -38.28
N ARG A 65 0.37 -6.59 -38.25
CA ARG A 65 -0.92 -5.96 -37.86
C ARG A 65 -1.43 -6.37 -36.48
N SER A 66 -0.60 -6.97 -35.62
CA SER A 66 -1.00 -7.43 -34.27
C SER A 66 -0.11 -6.96 -33.10
N HIS A 67 0.89 -6.11 -33.33
CA HIS A 67 1.88 -5.74 -32.29
C HIS A 67 1.47 -4.60 -31.33
N ASN A 68 0.25 -4.03 -31.45
CA ASN A 68 -0.09 -2.77 -30.77
C ASN A 68 -1.19 -2.86 -29.70
N GLN A 69 -1.87 -4.00 -29.56
CA GLN A 69 -3.14 -4.05 -28.83
C GLN A 69 -3.02 -4.38 -27.33
N LEU A 70 -2.09 -5.28 -26.94
CA LEU A 70 -1.81 -5.55 -25.52
C LEU A 70 -1.32 -4.30 -24.77
N SER A 71 -0.60 -3.42 -25.47
CA SER A 71 -0.14 -2.14 -24.91
C SER A 71 -1.30 -1.18 -24.59
N HIS A 72 -2.43 -1.27 -25.30
CA HIS A 72 -3.51 -0.30 -25.15
C HIS A 72 -4.33 -0.54 -23.88
N VAL A 73 -4.72 -1.78 -23.59
CA VAL A 73 -5.52 -2.07 -22.38
C VAL A 73 -4.68 -1.97 -21.11
N HIS A 74 -3.40 -2.31 -21.18
CA HIS A 74 -2.48 -2.04 -20.08
C HIS A 74 -2.38 -0.53 -19.79
N ARG A 75 -2.23 0.31 -20.83
CA ARG A 75 -2.23 1.77 -20.70
C ARG A 75 -3.56 2.30 -20.15
N LEU A 76 -4.69 1.77 -20.64
CA LEU A 76 -6.01 2.17 -20.15
C LEU A 76 -6.14 1.89 -18.66
N ARG A 77 -5.82 0.67 -18.22
CA ARG A 77 -5.88 0.29 -16.79
C ARG A 77 -4.91 1.13 -15.95
N GLN A 78 -3.70 1.41 -16.43
CA GLN A 78 -2.76 2.25 -15.71
C GLN A 78 -3.25 3.70 -15.60
N SER A 79 -3.93 4.22 -16.63
CA SER A 79 -4.52 5.57 -16.57
C SER A 79 -5.69 5.67 -15.59
N GLN A 80 -6.43 4.57 -15.40
CA GLN A 80 -7.61 4.52 -14.53
C GLN A 80 -7.27 4.14 -13.09
N ALA A 81 -6.29 3.24 -12.88
CA ALA A 81 -5.96 2.65 -11.60
C ALA A 81 -4.44 2.54 -11.36
N PRO A 82 -3.68 3.64 -11.44
CA PRO A 82 -2.21 3.60 -11.36
C PRO A 82 -1.69 3.01 -10.05
N ASN A 83 -2.40 3.25 -8.94
CA ASN A 83 -2.02 2.77 -7.61
C ASN A 83 -2.19 1.25 -7.42
N LEU A 84 -2.78 0.56 -8.40
CA LEU A 84 -2.93 -0.90 -8.37
C LEU A 84 -1.85 -1.63 -9.18
N PHE A 85 -0.79 -0.91 -9.57
CA PHE A 85 0.35 -1.44 -10.30
C PHE A 85 1.58 -1.49 -9.42
N LEU A 86 2.26 -2.62 -9.44
CA LEU A 86 3.46 -2.83 -8.65
C LEU A 86 4.56 -3.46 -9.50
N GLY A 87 5.75 -2.88 -9.47
CA GLY A 87 6.93 -3.38 -10.16
C GLY A 87 7.98 -3.94 -9.19
N ALA A 88 8.60 -5.05 -9.57
CA ALA A 88 9.84 -5.54 -8.97
C ALA A 88 11.03 -5.13 -9.85
N TYR A 89 12.05 -4.56 -9.23
CA TYR A 89 13.21 -4.00 -9.90
C TYR A 89 14.51 -4.60 -9.38
N ALA A 90 15.41 -4.91 -10.30
CA ALA A 90 16.80 -5.26 -10.02
C ALA A 90 17.65 -3.98 -9.87
N PRO A 91 18.95 -4.10 -9.50
CA PRO A 91 19.87 -2.95 -9.54
C PRO A 91 19.85 -2.26 -10.90
N ALA A 92 20.22 -0.97 -10.93
CA ALA A 92 20.04 -0.09 -12.10
C ALA A 92 18.57 0.15 -12.51
N ARG A 93 17.60 -0.09 -11.59
CA ARG A 93 16.16 0.12 -11.82
C ARG A 93 15.61 -0.64 -13.03
N THR A 94 16.17 -1.81 -13.34
CA THR A 94 15.63 -2.67 -14.39
C THR A 94 14.37 -3.37 -13.89
N LEU A 95 13.24 -3.20 -14.58
CA LEU A 95 12.00 -3.90 -14.25
C LEU A 95 12.15 -5.39 -14.57
N ILE A 96 12.00 -6.24 -13.56
CA ILE A 96 12.13 -7.71 -13.69
C ILE A 96 10.81 -8.46 -13.46
N GLY A 97 9.78 -7.76 -13.02
CA GLY A 97 8.43 -8.31 -12.90
C GLY A 97 7.42 -7.26 -12.50
N TYR A 98 6.13 -7.53 -12.73
CA TYR A 98 5.05 -6.61 -12.37
C TYR A 98 3.74 -7.32 -12.05
N VAL A 99 2.86 -6.61 -11.35
CA VAL A 99 1.45 -6.94 -11.14
C VAL A 99 0.61 -5.75 -11.59
N CYS A 100 -0.51 -6.01 -12.26
CA CYS A 100 -1.52 -4.98 -12.52
C CYS A 100 -2.94 -5.47 -12.23
N ALA A 101 -3.77 -4.56 -11.71
CA ALA A 101 -5.15 -4.84 -11.35
C ALA A 101 -6.09 -3.65 -11.63
N THR A 102 -7.39 -3.92 -11.58
CA THR A 102 -8.44 -2.91 -11.47
C THR A 102 -9.34 -3.21 -10.27
N LEU A 103 -10.40 -2.43 -10.08
CA LEU A 103 -11.37 -2.62 -9.01
C LEU A 103 -12.71 -3.01 -9.63
N SER A 104 -13.45 -3.85 -8.92
CA SER A 104 -14.80 -4.26 -9.29
C SER A 104 -15.65 -4.45 -8.03
N PRO A 105 -16.97 -4.20 -8.10
CA PRO A 105 -17.88 -4.51 -7.01
C PRO A 105 -18.16 -6.01 -6.88
N ALA A 106 -17.81 -6.82 -7.89
CA ALA A 106 -18.11 -8.25 -7.90
C ALA A 106 -17.27 -9.00 -6.85
N ALA A 107 -17.91 -9.92 -6.12
CA ALA A 107 -17.24 -10.79 -5.14
C ALA A 107 -16.46 -11.95 -5.79
N SER A 108 -16.70 -12.21 -7.07
CA SER A 108 -16.05 -13.22 -7.91
C SER A 108 -15.84 -12.63 -9.31
N LEU A 109 -14.90 -13.17 -10.09
CA LEU A 109 -14.55 -12.64 -11.39
C LEU A 109 -15.62 -12.93 -12.43
N THR A 110 -15.95 -11.88 -13.17
CA THR A 110 -16.88 -11.87 -14.30
C THR A 110 -16.18 -11.25 -15.51
N HIS A 111 -16.77 -11.41 -16.70
CA HIS A 111 -16.24 -10.76 -17.90
C HIS A 111 -16.19 -9.24 -17.73
N ASP A 112 -17.18 -8.65 -17.04
CA ASP A 112 -17.23 -7.23 -16.74
C ASP A 112 -16.11 -6.78 -15.81
N SER A 113 -15.86 -7.51 -14.71
CA SER A 113 -14.77 -7.19 -13.77
C SER A 113 -13.38 -7.31 -14.42
N MET A 114 -13.24 -8.13 -15.47
CA MET A 114 -12.00 -8.25 -16.24
C MET A 114 -11.82 -7.12 -17.26
N ALA A 115 -12.89 -6.44 -17.66
CA ALA A 115 -12.88 -5.39 -18.67
C ALA A 115 -12.84 -3.97 -18.09
N HIS A 116 -13.52 -3.74 -16.97
CA HIS A 116 -13.78 -2.40 -16.45
C HIS A 116 -13.12 -2.14 -15.07
N HIS A 117 -12.87 -0.87 -14.79
CA HIS A 117 -12.43 -0.38 -13.49
C HIS A 117 -13.56 0.43 -12.85
N VAL A 118 -13.91 0.09 -11.60
CA VAL A 118 -14.90 0.81 -10.80
C VAL A 118 -14.20 1.42 -9.58
N PRO A 119 -13.92 2.73 -9.58
CA PRO A 119 -13.25 3.40 -8.46
C PRO A 119 -13.99 3.16 -7.14
N GLY A 120 -13.23 2.91 -6.07
CA GLY A 120 -13.77 2.70 -4.71
C GLY A 120 -14.43 1.34 -4.49
N ALA A 121 -14.45 0.44 -5.47
CA ALA A 121 -15.01 -0.88 -5.29
C ALA A 121 -14.08 -1.81 -4.46
N PRO A 122 -14.64 -2.77 -3.69
CA PRO A 122 -13.90 -3.51 -2.67
C PRO A 122 -13.01 -4.64 -3.21
N SER A 123 -13.27 -5.14 -4.42
CA SER A 123 -12.52 -6.28 -4.97
C SER A 123 -11.41 -5.80 -5.91
N VAL A 124 -10.18 -6.22 -5.65
CA VAL A 124 -9.02 -5.98 -6.52
C VAL A 124 -8.87 -7.13 -7.51
N CYS A 125 -9.08 -6.88 -8.80
CA CYS A 125 -9.04 -7.88 -9.87
C CYS A 125 -7.68 -7.85 -10.56
N ILE A 126 -6.81 -8.82 -10.27
CA ILE A 126 -5.49 -8.93 -10.92
C ILE A 126 -5.67 -9.41 -12.36
N HIS A 127 -5.14 -8.62 -13.29
CA HIS A 127 -5.18 -8.93 -14.73
C HIS A 127 -3.90 -9.58 -15.24
N SER A 128 -2.76 -9.28 -14.61
CA SER A 128 -1.47 -9.82 -15.03
C SER A 128 -0.48 -9.88 -13.88
N VAL A 129 0.29 -10.97 -13.85
CA VAL A 129 1.47 -11.16 -13.01
C VAL A 129 2.58 -11.68 -13.92
N CYS A 130 3.67 -10.94 -14.04
CA CYS A 130 4.76 -11.29 -14.95
C CYS A 130 6.11 -11.21 -14.24
N VAL A 131 6.99 -12.15 -14.56
CA VAL A 131 8.39 -12.17 -14.12
C VAL A 131 9.27 -12.55 -15.31
N ALA A 132 10.33 -11.78 -15.52
CA ALA A 132 11.32 -12.01 -16.56
C ALA A 132 11.91 -13.42 -16.45
N SER A 133 12.07 -14.12 -17.58
CA SER A 133 12.43 -15.54 -17.65
C SER A 133 13.62 -15.91 -16.78
N GLN A 134 14.70 -15.12 -16.85
CA GLN A 134 15.94 -15.27 -16.07
C GLN A 134 15.80 -15.05 -14.55
N TYR A 135 14.68 -14.48 -14.11
CA TYR A 135 14.34 -14.24 -12.70
C TYR A 135 13.25 -15.18 -12.18
N ARG A 136 12.71 -16.07 -13.02
CA ARG A 136 11.75 -17.10 -12.60
C ARG A 136 12.43 -18.15 -11.72
N ARG A 137 11.63 -18.89 -10.96
CA ARG A 137 12.07 -19.94 -10.01
C ARG A 137 12.99 -19.46 -8.88
N LYS A 138 13.27 -18.15 -8.79
CA LYS A 138 14.00 -17.48 -7.70
C LYS A 138 13.06 -16.82 -6.67
N ARG A 139 11.81 -17.29 -6.57
CA ARG A 139 10.75 -16.77 -5.68
C ARG A 139 10.33 -15.30 -5.90
N VAL A 140 10.86 -14.60 -6.90
CA VAL A 140 10.51 -13.19 -7.23
C VAL A 140 9.00 -12.98 -7.35
N GLY A 141 8.30 -13.80 -8.12
CA GLY A 141 6.85 -13.64 -8.31
C GLY A 141 6.03 -13.83 -7.03
N VAL A 142 6.44 -14.77 -6.16
CA VAL A 142 5.77 -14.99 -4.86
C VAL A 142 6.02 -13.81 -3.92
N GLN A 143 7.24 -13.29 -3.88
CA GLN A 143 7.57 -12.12 -3.06
C GLN A 143 6.83 -10.86 -3.56
N LEU A 144 6.78 -10.66 -4.87
CA LEU A 144 6.04 -9.57 -5.50
C LEU A 144 4.55 -9.62 -5.14
N LEU A 145 3.92 -10.79 -5.21
CA LEU A 145 2.51 -10.94 -4.84
C LEU A 145 2.27 -10.75 -3.33
N ARG A 146 3.17 -11.23 -2.48
CA ARG A 146 3.05 -11.04 -1.02
C ARG A 146 3.15 -9.57 -0.64
N GLU A 147 4.11 -8.86 -1.21
CA GLU A 147 4.26 -7.42 -1.03
C GLU A 147 3.04 -6.66 -1.57
N TYR A 148 2.55 -7.06 -2.76
CA TYR A 148 1.33 -6.50 -3.36
C TYR A 148 0.14 -6.64 -2.41
N VAL A 149 -0.13 -7.85 -1.93
CA VAL A 149 -1.21 -8.14 -0.99
C VAL A 149 -1.03 -7.38 0.33
N ALA A 150 0.19 -7.28 0.86
CA ALA A 150 0.46 -6.54 2.09
C ALA A 150 0.17 -5.04 1.95
N ARG A 151 0.51 -4.42 0.81
CA ARG A 151 0.15 -3.02 0.51
C ARG A 151 -1.36 -2.84 0.41
N LEU A 152 -2.05 -3.74 -0.28
CA LEU A 152 -3.51 -3.69 -0.39
C LEU A 152 -4.19 -3.84 0.97
N ALA A 153 -3.72 -4.76 1.82
CA ALA A 153 -4.25 -4.96 3.17
C ALA A 153 -4.07 -3.74 4.09
N SER A 154 -3.10 -2.86 3.81
CA SER A 154 -2.94 -1.61 4.55
C SER A 154 -3.99 -0.54 4.21
N VAL A 155 -4.78 -0.77 3.14
CA VAL A 155 -5.82 0.13 2.67
C VAL A 155 -7.19 -0.46 3.05
N ALA A 156 -7.89 0.19 3.98
CA ALA A 156 -9.16 -0.29 4.52
C ALA A 156 -10.30 -0.45 3.50
N ALA A 157 -10.14 0.08 2.28
CA ALA A 157 -11.17 0.03 1.24
C ALA A 157 -11.25 -1.32 0.52
N TYR A 158 -10.21 -2.16 0.60
CA TYR A 158 -10.15 -3.41 -0.14
C TYR A 158 -10.50 -4.61 0.74
N GLU A 159 -11.46 -5.41 0.30
CA GLU A 159 -11.92 -6.59 1.02
C GLU A 159 -11.19 -7.85 0.56
N ARG A 160 -10.97 -7.94 -0.76
CA ARG A 160 -10.45 -9.16 -1.40
C ARG A 160 -9.65 -8.87 -2.65
N VAL A 161 -8.77 -9.82 -2.98
CA VAL A 161 -8.02 -9.86 -4.24
C VAL A 161 -8.43 -11.10 -5.02
N LEU A 162 -8.75 -10.93 -6.29
CA LEU A 162 -9.23 -11.98 -7.18
C LEU A 162 -8.30 -12.13 -8.38
N LEU A 163 -8.08 -13.36 -8.80
CA LEU A 163 -7.39 -13.68 -10.06
C LEU A 163 -7.92 -14.97 -10.66
N ILE A 164 -7.70 -15.15 -11.95
CA ILE A 164 -7.88 -16.44 -12.63
C ILE A 164 -6.52 -17.03 -13.01
N THR A 165 -6.41 -18.35 -12.96
CA THR A 165 -5.19 -19.06 -13.35
C THR A 165 -5.47 -20.45 -13.92
N HIS A 166 -4.44 -21.07 -14.50
CA HIS A 166 -4.46 -22.48 -14.89
C HIS A 166 -3.99 -23.37 -13.73
N ALA A 167 -4.45 -24.63 -13.73
CA ALA A 167 -4.19 -25.57 -12.63
C ALA A 167 -2.70 -25.78 -12.32
N ASN A 168 -1.81 -25.69 -13.31
CA ASN A 168 -0.36 -25.85 -13.13
C ASN A 168 0.31 -24.70 -12.34
N LEU A 169 -0.39 -23.58 -12.13
CA LEU A 169 0.11 -22.44 -11.35
C LEU A 169 -0.51 -22.36 -9.95
N ARG A 170 -1.36 -23.31 -9.57
CA ARG A 170 -2.01 -23.34 -8.25
C ARG A 170 -1.01 -23.18 -7.11
N ASP A 171 0.03 -24.02 -7.06
CA ASP A 171 1.05 -24.00 -6.01
C ASP A 171 1.78 -22.66 -5.92
N PHE A 172 1.96 -21.96 -7.05
CA PHE A 172 2.60 -20.64 -7.07
C PHE A 172 1.75 -19.59 -6.36
N TYR A 173 0.43 -19.58 -6.60
CA TYR A 173 -0.49 -18.65 -5.97
C TYR A 173 -0.84 -19.03 -4.54
N GLU A 174 -0.96 -20.32 -4.22
CA GLU A 174 -1.12 -20.80 -2.84
C GLU A 174 0.10 -20.42 -1.99
N ALA A 175 1.32 -20.50 -2.54
CA ALA A 175 2.52 -20.02 -1.87
C ALA A 175 2.51 -18.50 -1.62
N ALA A 176 1.78 -17.72 -2.42
CA ALA A 176 1.54 -16.30 -2.19
C ALA A 176 0.36 -16.02 -1.24
N GLY A 177 -0.35 -17.06 -0.78
CA GLY A 177 -1.45 -16.98 0.17
C GLY A 177 -2.84 -16.98 -0.44
N PHE A 178 -2.99 -17.18 -1.75
CA PHE A 178 -4.30 -17.27 -2.40
C PHE A 178 -4.95 -18.64 -2.14
N GLU A 179 -6.27 -18.63 -1.97
CA GLU A 179 -7.12 -19.81 -1.84
C GLU A 179 -7.66 -20.22 -3.21
N TRP A 180 -7.76 -21.52 -3.44
CA TRP A 180 -8.38 -22.09 -4.63
C TRP A 180 -9.91 -22.06 -4.49
N VAL A 181 -10.59 -21.30 -5.35
CA VAL A 181 -12.06 -21.19 -5.33
C VAL A 181 -12.68 -22.30 -6.17
N GLY A 182 -12.19 -22.51 -7.39
CA GLY A 182 -12.72 -23.52 -8.32
C GLY A 182 -12.79 -23.02 -9.75
N PRO A 183 -13.54 -23.70 -10.63
CA PRO A 183 -13.70 -23.29 -12.02
C PRO A 183 -14.23 -21.85 -12.13
N SER A 184 -13.57 -21.05 -12.97
CA SER A 184 -13.95 -19.66 -13.22
C SER A 184 -15.09 -19.57 -14.23
N ALA A 185 -16.04 -18.66 -14.02
CA ALA A 185 -17.04 -18.28 -15.02
C ALA A 185 -16.43 -17.51 -16.20
N VAL A 186 -15.26 -16.90 -15.99
CA VAL A 186 -14.44 -16.27 -17.02
C VAL A 186 -13.51 -17.32 -17.61
N VAL A 187 -13.70 -17.62 -18.89
CA VAL A 187 -12.91 -18.62 -19.63
C VAL A 187 -12.28 -17.94 -20.84
N HIS A 188 -10.98 -18.18 -21.03
CA HIS A 188 -10.23 -17.66 -22.16
C HIS A 188 -9.39 -18.76 -22.84
N GLY A 189 -9.56 -18.94 -24.15
CA GLY A 189 -8.87 -20.01 -24.87
C GLY A 189 -9.40 -21.42 -24.54
N ALA A 190 -8.60 -22.44 -24.85
CA ALA A 190 -9.05 -23.83 -24.84
C ALA A 190 -8.91 -24.53 -23.47
N LEU A 191 -8.05 -24.01 -22.59
CA LEU A 191 -7.79 -24.62 -21.28
C LEU A 191 -8.72 -24.05 -20.21
N PRO A 192 -9.15 -24.86 -19.23
CA PRO A 192 -9.97 -24.39 -18.14
C PRO A 192 -9.20 -23.36 -17.29
N TRP A 193 -9.95 -22.34 -16.86
CA TRP A 193 -9.49 -21.34 -15.91
C TRP A 193 -10.15 -21.57 -14.57
N TYR A 194 -9.41 -21.23 -13.53
CA TYR A 194 -9.84 -21.40 -12.16
C TYR A 194 -9.64 -20.09 -11.42
N GLU A 195 -10.64 -19.71 -10.66
CA GLU A 195 -10.57 -18.54 -9.79
C GLU A 195 -9.77 -18.88 -8.53
N MET A 196 -8.96 -17.91 -8.11
CA MET A 196 -8.31 -17.88 -6.82
C MET A 196 -8.57 -16.55 -6.14
N ARG A 197 -8.69 -16.59 -4.82
CA ARG A 197 -9.00 -15.40 -4.01
C ARG A 197 -8.05 -15.23 -2.84
N ARG A 198 -7.88 -14.01 -2.38
CA ARG A 198 -7.25 -13.68 -1.10
C ARG A 198 -8.14 -12.70 -0.36
N GLU A 199 -8.65 -13.09 0.78
CA GLU A 199 -9.31 -12.15 1.69
C GLU A 199 -8.23 -11.28 2.36
N LEU A 200 -8.45 -9.96 2.34
CA LEU A 200 -7.55 -8.98 2.97
C LEU A 200 -7.93 -8.70 4.43
N GLY A 201 -9.06 -9.26 4.87
CA GLY A 201 -9.63 -9.07 6.19
C GLY A 201 -10.33 -7.72 6.27
N GLN A 202 -11.66 -7.74 6.34
CA GLN A 202 -12.32 -6.78 7.21
C GLN A 202 -11.95 -7.18 8.64
N ALA A 203 -11.86 -6.23 9.58
CA ALA A 203 -12.11 -6.59 10.96
C ALA A 203 -13.42 -7.41 10.94
N PRO A 204 -13.47 -8.64 11.49
CA PRO A 204 -14.77 -9.31 11.62
C PRO A 204 -15.68 -8.27 12.26
N ASP A 205 -16.90 -8.08 11.74
CA ASP A 205 -17.91 -7.19 12.31
C ASP A 205 -17.75 -7.17 13.82
N ALA A 206 -16.94 -6.24 14.32
CA ALA A 206 -16.83 -6.05 15.74
C ALA A 206 -18.20 -5.47 16.00
N PRO A 207 -19.02 -6.08 16.89
CA PRO A 207 -20.25 -5.42 17.30
C PRO A 207 -19.84 -3.99 17.59
N GLU A 208 -20.43 -3.02 16.87
CA GLU A 208 -20.10 -1.59 16.99
C GLU A 208 -19.78 -1.34 18.45
N PRO A 209 -18.61 -0.76 18.80
CA PRO A 209 -18.19 -0.69 20.19
C PRO A 209 -19.35 -0.12 21.00
N ALA A 210 -20.07 -1.01 21.68
CA ALA A 210 -21.32 -0.65 22.30
C ALA A 210 -20.89 0.24 23.44
N MET A 211 -21.09 1.55 23.27
CA MET A 211 -20.75 2.55 24.26
C MET A 211 -21.27 2.03 25.60
N PRO A 212 -20.39 1.70 26.57
CA PRO A 212 -20.83 1.06 27.79
C PRO A 212 -21.91 1.93 28.42
N PRO A 213 -23.06 1.36 28.84
CA PRO A 213 -24.16 2.14 29.39
C PRO A 213 -23.64 3.03 30.53
N GLY A 214 -23.94 4.33 30.43
CA GLY A 214 -23.46 5.35 31.38
C GLY A 214 -22.16 6.05 30.98
N LEU A 215 -21.51 5.73 29.85
CA LEU A 215 -20.33 6.48 29.38
C LEU A 215 -20.67 7.93 29.02
N TRP A 216 -21.83 8.17 28.39
CA TRP A 216 -22.32 9.52 28.10
C TRP A 216 -22.59 10.31 29.39
N ASP A 217 -23.18 9.68 30.41
CA ASP A 217 -23.38 10.29 31.72
C ASP A 217 -22.05 10.55 32.44
N ALA A 218 -21.05 9.68 32.27
CA ALA A 218 -19.72 9.86 32.83
C ALA A 218 -18.95 11.00 32.16
N LEU A 219 -19.05 11.14 30.83
CA LEU A 219 -18.43 12.23 30.06
C LEU A 219 -19.10 13.58 30.34
N ASN A 220 -20.41 13.59 30.49
CA ASN A 220 -21.18 14.80 30.80
C ASN A 220 -21.26 15.11 32.29
N ARG A 221 -20.71 14.24 33.15
CA ARG A 221 -20.70 14.48 34.60
C ARG A 221 -19.87 15.73 34.89
N PRO A 222 -20.44 16.77 35.51
CA PRO A 222 -19.63 17.90 35.97
C PRO A 222 -18.58 17.36 36.95
N ALA A 223 -17.33 17.78 36.77
CA ALA A 223 -16.20 17.33 37.58
C ALA A 223 -16.43 17.69 39.06
N GLY A 224 -17.05 16.80 39.81
CA GLY A 224 -17.32 16.94 41.23
C GLY A 224 -16.01 16.82 41.98
N ASN A 225 -15.62 17.90 42.67
CA ASN A 225 -14.40 18.03 43.46
C ASN A 225 -13.11 18.28 42.66
N ARG A 226 -13.10 19.39 41.90
CA ARG A 226 -11.88 19.91 41.30
C ARG A 226 -11.01 20.55 42.39
N ARG A 227 -9.87 19.96 42.71
CA ARG A 227 -8.88 20.56 43.62
C ARG A 227 -8.50 21.94 43.07
N THR A 228 -8.61 22.98 43.88
CA THR A 228 -8.17 24.34 43.51
C THR A 228 -6.64 24.36 43.44
N PRO A 229 -6.03 24.59 42.26
CA PRO A 229 -4.58 24.68 42.16
C PRO A 229 -4.09 25.92 42.90
N SER A 230 -3.04 25.76 43.71
CA SER A 230 -2.25 26.88 44.21
C SER A 230 -1.20 27.27 43.17
N LEU A 231 -0.99 28.58 42.99
CA LEU A 231 0.06 29.06 42.09
C LEU A 231 1.44 28.69 42.62
N PHE A 232 2.37 28.38 41.73
CA PHE A 232 3.74 27.99 42.08
C PHE A 232 4.49 29.11 42.80
N SER A 233 4.11 30.37 42.56
CA SER A 233 4.70 31.56 43.17
C SER A 233 4.38 31.73 44.66
N SER A 234 3.44 30.96 45.22
CA SER A 234 3.06 31.06 46.63
C SER A 234 3.68 29.98 47.52
N LEU A 235 4.57 29.14 47.00
CA LEU A 235 5.17 28.01 47.73
C LEU A 235 6.69 27.99 47.54
N ASP A 236 7.42 27.66 48.60
CA ASP A 236 8.88 27.48 48.53
C ASP A 236 9.22 26.22 47.71
N LEU A 237 10.17 26.34 46.78
CA LEU A 237 10.61 25.27 45.87
C LEU A 237 11.02 23.97 46.57
N LYS A 238 11.51 24.07 47.82
CA LYS A 238 11.91 22.93 48.65
C LYS A 238 10.71 22.12 49.16
N ASP A 239 9.56 22.75 49.38
CA ASP A 239 8.33 22.10 49.86
C ASP A 239 7.55 21.40 48.74
N LEU A 240 7.92 21.68 47.49
CA LEU A 240 7.34 21.12 46.27
C LEU A 240 8.01 19.81 45.84
N CYS A 241 9.16 19.48 46.45
CA CYS A 241 9.94 18.30 46.09
C CYS A 241 10.03 17.29 47.23
N ALA A 242 9.83 16.02 46.93
CA ALA A 242 10.17 14.90 47.79
C ALA A 242 11.28 14.09 47.10
N GLU A 243 12.43 13.93 47.75
CA GLU A 243 13.56 13.12 47.25
C GLU A 243 14.03 13.52 45.83
N GLY A 244 13.94 14.81 45.48
CA GLY A 244 14.33 15.34 44.17
C GLY A 244 13.28 15.16 43.06
N SER A 245 12.08 14.70 43.40
CA SER A 245 10.92 14.60 42.49
C SER A 245 9.75 15.49 42.94
N ASN A 246 8.80 15.82 42.06
CA ASN A 246 7.63 16.63 42.43
C ASN A 246 6.70 15.90 43.41
N LYS A 247 6.38 16.53 44.54
CA LYS A 247 5.51 15.96 45.57
C LYS A 247 4.02 15.93 45.18
N TYR A 248 3.58 16.86 44.34
CA TYR A 248 2.17 17.04 43.98
C TYR A 248 1.93 16.91 42.47
N ASP A 249 0.70 16.62 42.08
CA ASP A 249 0.28 16.67 40.68
C ASP A 249 0.38 18.10 40.14
N ILE A 250 0.97 18.26 38.96
CA ILE A 250 1.07 19.54 38.27
C ILE A 250 -0.10 19.63 37.31
N LEU A 251 -0.93 20.66 37.48
CA LEU A 251 -2.13 20.88 36.68
C LEU A 251 -1.91 21.91 35.58
N CYS A 252 -2.73 21.85 34.54
CA CYS A 252 -2.73 22.79 33.44
C CYS A 252 -3.07 24.21 33.92
N PRO A 253 -2.23 25.21 33.61
CA PRO A 253 -2.41 26.58 34.10
C PRO A 253 -3.56 27.32 33.41
N ARG A 254 -4.12 26.79 32.30
CA ARG A 254 -5.28 27.40 31.65
C ARG A 254 -6.45 27.41 32.61
N GLU A 255 -7.09 28.58 32.74
CA GLU A 255 -8.30 28.73 33.56
C GLU A 255 -9.32 27.64 33.20
N LYS A 256 -9.84 26.97 34.24
CA LYS A 256 -10.84 25.90 34.11
C LYS A 256 -10.40 24.64 33.34
N CYS A 257 -9.13 24.48 32.96
CA CYS A 257 -8.64 23.26 32.29
C CYS A 257 -8.32 22.16 33.30
N ALA A 258 -7.57 22.46 34.36
CA ALA A 258 -7.19 21.56 35.47
C ALA A 258 -6.75 20.13 35.10
N SER A 259 -6.40 19.88 33.83
CA SER A 259 -5.86 18.60 33.39
C SER A 259 -4.53 18.36 34.08
N ILE A 260 -4.28 17.12 34.50
CA ILE A 260 -3.00 16.73 35.08
C ILE A 260 -1.97 16.73 33.94
N ILE A 261 -0.97 17.61 34.02
CA ILE A 261 0.18 17.63 33.11
C ILE A 261 1.21 16.60 33.58
N LEU A 262 1.48 16.53 34.89
CA LEU A 262 2.42 15.58 35.49
C LEU A 262 1.85 15.06 36.79
N LYS A 263 1.94 13.73 37.01
CA LYS A 263 1.58 13.14 38.29
C LYS A 263 2.69 13.36 39.33
N ALA A 264 2.33 13.33 40.61
CA ALA A 264 3.29 13.27 41.71
C ALA A 264 4.34 12.16 41.48
N GLY A 265 5.60 12.46 41.74
CA GLY A 265 6.75 11.55 41.63
C GLY A 265 7.31 11.35 40.22
N VAL A 266 6.70 11.93 39.18
CA VAL A 266 7.12 11.71 37.77
C VAL A 266 8.22 12.67 37.33
N ALA A 267 8.18 13.92 37.79
CA ALA A 267 9.11 14.96 37.38
C ALA A 267 10.30 15.04 38.34
N LYS A 268 11.51 15.12 37.78
CA LYS A 268 12.75 15.34 38.54
C LYS A 268 13.15 16.82 38.50
N LEU A 269 13.49 17.39 39.66
CA LEU A 269 14.01 18.75 39.72
C LEU A 269 15.43 18.79 39.14
N VAL A 270 15.64 19.67 38.16
CA VAL A 270 16.95 19.93 37.56
C VAL A 270 17.22 21.42 37.65
N GLU A 271 18.14 21.84 38.51
CA GLU A 271 18.65 23.21 38.49
C GLU A 271 19.52 23.42 37.26
N ARG A 272 19.22 24.45 36.47
CA ARG A 272 20.08 24.94 35.39
C ARG A 272 20.41 26.39 35.68
N GLY A 273 21.66 26.78 35.40
CA GLY A 273 22.09 28.18 35.51
C GLY A 273 21.18 29.09 34.69
N SER A 274 20.83 30.26 35.25
CA SER A 274 19.92 31.23 34.64
C SER A 274 20.36 31.58 33.21
N ILE A 275 19.47 31.37 32.24
CA ILE A 275 19.66 31.88 30.88
C ILE A 275 19.25 33.36 30.92
N GLN A 276 20.20 34.28 30.70
CA GLN A 276 19.86 35.69 30.53
C GLN A 276 18.96 35.83 29.30
N ALA A 277 17.69 36.19 29.52
CA ALA A 277 16.81 36.56 28.44
C ALA A 277 17.28 37.92 27.90
N ASN A 278 17.94 37.92 26.74
CA ASN A 278 18.28 39.15 26.03
C ASN A 278 16.99 39.88 25.65
N SER A 279 16.67 40.92 26.41
CA SER A 279 15.63 41.89 26.08
C SER A 279 16.01 42.60 24.78
N HIS A 280 15.47 42.14 23.66
CA HIS A 280 15.45 42.93 22.43
C HIS A 280 14.50 44.09 22.67
N LYS A 281 15.08 45.29 22.81
CA LYS A 281 14.33 46.55 22.77
C LYS A 281 13.64 46.65 21.40
N ILE A 282 12.36 47.00 21.46
CA ILE A 282 11.52 47.47 20.35
C ILE A 282 12.12 48.76 19.79
#